data_AF-A0A2W7N0T6-F1
#
_entry.id   AF-A0A2W7N0T6-F1
#
_cell.length_a   1.000
_cell.length_b   1.000
_cell.length_c   1.000
_cell.angle_alpha   90.00
_cell.angle_beta   90.00
_cell.angle_gamma   90.00
#
_symmetry.space_group_name_H-M   'P 1'
#
loop_
_entity.id
_entity.type
_entity.pdbx_description
1 polymer ?
#
loop_
_entity_poly.entity_id
_entity_poly.type
_entity_poly.pdbx_seq_one_letter_code
_entity_poly.pdbx_strand_id
1 'polypeptide(L)'
;MEPVKYHAIALDDNYVGGRRSGELTLETGSVVFRHSEGVITWPLNEVEFSRGGAGNALVYIKHRTIATPTLYTSDKKIIKDTALQGNYATRDNIRVLRAGHQRSRLITLAVVLLLLSPLALIFTFRSSIVSSIADHIPVSYEQKVGDNLFTLVSSGYKIIEDTTLNQHFNNMVAPLVKQVSDTTHHFDFYMISDTTVNAFALPGGKVVVNSGLILKSDQWSEIQGVLAHEIAHVTLRHHVRGVINQQGLFFLISALVGGYSDMVATLAGYGSHLESLMYSRKFEFEADNRAVDYLQQAGVDANGMISFFEKLQKAHPEDITSGFTKIMSTHPPTGERIDNLKSRIQAYTPASQPEPAIDIKSFQQLLQKQL
;
A
#
# COMPACT_ATOMS: atom_id res chain seq x y z
N MET A 1 -5.37 58.26 -1.95
CA MET A 1 -5.58 57.17 -0.99
C MET A 1 -4.97 57.63 0.31
N GLU A 2 -5.64 57.43 1.44
CA GLU A 2 -5.03 57.73 2.74
C GLU A 2 -3.83 56.80 2.97
N PRO A 3 -2.72 57.30 3.55
CA PRO A 3 -1.56 56.48 3.84
C PRO A 3 -1.89 55.42 4.90
N VAL A 4 -1.36 54.21 4.73
CA VAL A 4 -1.52 53.14 5.73
C VAL A 4 -0.77 53.53 7.00
N LYS A 5 -1.44 53.34 8.14
CA LYS A 5 -0.92 53.67 9.46
C LYS A 5 -0.32 52.43 10.11
N TYR A 6 0.91 52.55 10.57
CA TYR A 6 1.65 51.50 11.29
C TYR A 6 1.97 51.99 12.70
N HIS A 7 1.85 51.12 13.69
CA HIS A 7 2.35 51.44 15.02
C HIS A 7 3.88 51.32 15.05
N ALA A 8 4.59 52.33 15.53
CA ALA A 8 6.04 52.32 15.59
C ALA A 8 6.58 52.94 16.89
N ILE A 9 7.85 52.67 17.16
CA ILE A 9 8.57 53.19 18.30
C ILE A 9 9.85 53.86 17.79
N ALA A 10 10.08 55.10 18.22
CA ALA A 10 11.35 55.81 18.08
C ALA A 10 12.25 55.53 19.28
N LEU A 11 13.53 55.25 19.03
CA LEU A 11 14.59 55.11 20.03
C LEU A 11 15.53 56.32 19.93
N ASP A 12 15.61 57.09 21.01
CA ASP A 12 16.51 58.25 21.15
C ASP A 12 16.71 58.55 22.64
N ASP A 13 17.96 58.82 23.04
CA ASP A 13 18.32 59.12 24.43
C ASP A 13 17.73 60.45 24.91
N ASN A 14 17.33 61.34 23.99
CA ASN A 14 16.68 62.61 24.32
C ASN A 14 15.22 62.43 24.80
N TYR A 15 14.61 61.26 24.60
CA TYR A 15 13.28 60.97 25.11
C TYR A 15 13.31 60.45 26.54
N VAL A 16 12.31 60.83 27.35
CA VAL A 16 12.15 60.27 28.71
C VAL A 16 11.95 58.76 28.62
N GLY A 17 12.92 57.98 29.10
CA GLY A 17 12.93 56.52 29.00
C GLY A 17 13.52 55.96 27.69
N GLY A 18 14.24 56.77 26.91
CA GLY A 18 14.99 56.38 25.71
C GLY A 18 14.12 55.98 24.51
N ARG A 19 12.79 56.09 24.63
CA ARG A 19 11.84 55.67 23.59
C ARG A 19 10.54 56.45 23.58
N ARG A 20 9.93 56.54 22.39
CA ARG A 20 8.59 57.09 22.18
C ARG A 20 7.78 56.26 21.22
N SER A 21 6.53 56.00 21.58
CA SER A 21 5.56 55.32 20.73
C SER A 21 4.82 56.35 19.87
N GLY A 22 4.46 55.97 18.65
CA GLY A 22 3.75 56.83 17.72
C GLY A 22 3.17 56.09 16.53
N GLU A 23 2.59 56.87 15.62
CA GLU A 23 2.03 56.40 14.37
C GLU A 23 2.99 56.72 13.23
N LEU A 24 3.29 55.70 12.42
CA LEU A 24 4.17 55.76 11.26
C LEU A 24 3.34 55.62 9.99
N THR A 25 3.46 56.57 9.08
CA THR A 25 2.83 56.55 7.76
C THR A 25 3.87 56.72 6.68
N LEU A 26 3.69 56.03 5.56
CA LEU A 26 4.49 56.23 4.36
C LEU A 26 3.70 57.14 3.42
N GLU A 27 4.13 58.40 3.34
CA GLU A 27 3.51 59.43 2.50
C GLU A 27 4.30 59.55 1.18
N THR A 28 3.82 60.38 0.24
CA THR A 28 4.41 60.51 -1.10
C THR A 28 5.88 60.96 -1.01
N GLY A 29 6.79 59.99 -1.02
CA GLY A 29 8.24 60.24 -0.98
C GLY A 29 8.85 60.36 0.42
N SER A 30 8.09 60.20 1.51
CA SER A 30 8.60 60.43 2.88
C SER A 30 8.07 59.41 3.90
N VAL A 31 8.90 59.10 4.89
CA VAL A 31 8.52 58.45 6.13
C VAL A 31 8.09 59.52 7.12
N VAL A 32 6.85 59.43 7.62
CA VAL A 32 6.33 60.37 8.61
C VAL A 32 5.98 59.62 9.88
N PHE A 33 6.60 59.97 10.99
CA PHE A 33 6.34 59.42 12.31
C PHE A 33 5.78 60.51 13.23
N ARG A 34 4.54 60.33 13.68
CA ARG A 34 3.81 61.25 14.55
C ARG A 34 3.76 60.68 15.97
N HIS A 35 4.24 61.45 16.95
CA HIS A 35 4.17 61.09 18.36
C HIS A 35 3.70 62.30 19.19
N SER A 36 3.54 62.10 20.50
CA SER A 36 2.96 63.11 21.40
C SER A 36 3.75 64.42 21.52
N GLU A 37 5.03 64.43 21.14
CA GLU A 37 5.94 65.57 21.31
C GLU A 37 6.35 66.22 19.97
N GLY A 38 5.92 65.66 18.83
CA GLY A 38 6.29 66.17 17.53
C GLY A 38 6.09 65.21 16.36
N VAL A 39 6.62 65.61 15.21
CA VAL A 39 6.56 64.84 13.96
C VAL A 39 7.96 64.74 13.37
N ILE A 40 8.40 63.52 13.08
CA ILE A 40 9.64 63.24 12.36
C ILE A 40 9.25 62.95 10.91
N THR A 41 9.85 63.69 9.97
CA THR A 41 9.67 63.47 8.53
C THR A 41 11.02 63.25 7.88
N TRP A 42 11.22 62.09 7.26
CA TRP A 42 12.44 61.77 6.52
C TRP A 42 12.12 61.45 5.07
N PRO A 43 12.85 62.02 4.10
CA PRO A 43 12.75 61.59 2.72
C PRO A 43 13.02 60.09 2.57
N LEU A 44 12.22 59.39 1.77
CA LEU A 44 12.35 57.94 1.59
C LEU A 44 13.70 57.53 0.99
N ASN A 45 14.37 58.41 0.25
CA ASN A 45 15.72 58.20 -0.28
C ASN A 45 16.83 58.31 0.79
N GLU A 46 16.55 58.95 1.93
CA GLU A 46 17.51 59.16 3.02
C GLU A 46 17.39 58.10 4.13
N VAL A 47 16.45 57.17 4.00
CA VAL A 47 16.24 56.10 4.98
C VAL A 47 16.67 54.73 4.47
N GLU A 48 17.01 53.86 5.41
CA GLU A 48 17.28 52.46 5.20
C GLU A 48 16.33 51.60 6.04
N PHE A 49 15.72 50.61 5.38
CA PHE A 49 14.90 49.59 6.03
C PHE A 49 15.74 48.34 6.25
N SER A 50 15.77 47.84 7.48
CA SER A 50 16.41 46.57 7.82
C SER A 50 15.53 45.74 8.77
N ARG A 51 15.84 44.46 8.91
CA ARG A 51 15.20 43.59 9.91
C ARG A 51 16.15 43.34 11.08
N GLY A 52 15.59 43.22 12.27
CA GLY A 52 16.36 42.89 13.46
C GLY A 52 15.47 42.49 14.63
N GLY A 53 16.05 42.51 15.84
CA GLY A 53 15.43 41.97 17.05
C GLY A 53 15.41 40.44 17.07
N ALA A 54 14.91 39.86 18.15
CA ALA A 54 14.81 38.41 18.30
C ALA A 54 14.03 37.79 17.13
N GLY A 55 14.65 36.83 16.42
CA GLY A 55 14.05 36.15 15.27
C GLY A 55 13.67 37.07 14.09
N ASN A 56 14.31 38.24 13.94
CA ASN A 56 13.98 39.23 12.90
C ASN A 56 12.51 39.67 12.96
N ALA A 57 11.96 39.82 14.17
CA ALA A 57 10.57 40.18 14.40
C ALA A 57 10.25 41.64 14.04
N LEU A 58 11.25 42.53 14.05
CA LEU A 58 11.08 43.97 13.90
C LEU A 58 11.62 44.47 12.55
N VAL A 59 10.99 45.52 12.03
CA VAL A 59 11.46 46.30 10.88
C VAL A 59 12.00 47.62 11.41
N TYR A 60 13.29 47.87 11.24
CA TYR A 60 13.95 49.10 11.60
C TYR A 60 13.99 50.05 10.40
N ILE A 61 13.83 51.34 10.68
CA ILE A 61 13.93 52.45 9.73
C ILE A 61 14.93 53.42 10.32
N LYS A 62 16.09 53.50 9.67
CA LYS A 62 17.20 54.36 10.10
C LYS A 62 17.43 55.43 9.06
N HIS A 63 17.71 56.64 9.51
CA HIS A 63 18.27 57.65 8.62
C HIS A 63 19.71 57.25 8.24
N ARG A 64 20.12 57.51 7.00
CA ARG A 64 21.45 57.11 6.50
C ARG A 64 22.59 57.90 7.13
N THR A 65 22.33 59.15 7.49
CA THR A 65 23.35 60.09 8.02
C THR A 65 23.10 60.51 9.47
N ILE A 66 21.90 60.26 10.00
CA ILE A 66 21.52 60.69 11.36
C ILE A 66 21.46 59.44 12.24
N ALA A 67 22.20 59.43 13.34
CA ALA A 67 22.33 58.25 14.21
C ALA A 67 21.08 57.97 15.05
N THR A 68 20.41 59.02 15.56
CA THR A 68 19.18 58.94 16.34
C THR A 68 18.21 60.06 15.93
N PRO A 69 16.88 59.83 15.97
CA PRO A 69 16.21 58.63 16.45
C PRO A 69 16.33 57.44 15.47
N THR A 70 16.22 56.21 15.98
CA THR A 70 15.97 55.01 15.15
C THR A 70 14.50 54.60 15.31
N LEU A 71 13.77 54.46 14.20
CA LEU A 71 12.38 54.01 14.25
C LEU A 71 12.33 52.49 14.06
N TYR A 72 11.38 51.81 14.71
CA TYR A 72 11.06 50.42 14.38
C TYR A 72 9.56 50.13 14.52
N THR A 73 9.08 49.14 13.77
CA THR A 73 7.72 48.61 13.86
C THR A 73 7.74 47.08 13.88
N SER A 74 6.80 46.48 14.62
CA SER A 74 6.53 45.04 14.55
C SER A 74 5.63 44.66 13.37
N ASP A 75 4.99 45.64 12.72
CA ASP A 75 4.13 45.38 11.56
C ASP A 75 4.96 45.22 10.28
N LYS A 76 5.22 43.96 9.93
CA LYS A 76 5.98 43.57 8.74
C LYS A 76 5.28 43.93 7.42
N LYS A 77 3.99 44.33 7.44
CA LYS A 77 3.26 44.74 6.23
C LYS A 77 3.82 46.02 5.63
N ILE A 78 4.50 46.87 6.42
CA ILE A 78 5.15 48.10 5.93
C ILE A 78 6.12 47.84 4.76
N ILE A 79 6.81 46.69 4.76
CA ILE A 79 7.74 46.29 3.70
C ILE A 79 7.00 46.08 2.36
N LYS A 80 5.68 45.88 2.38
CA LYS A 80 4.82 45.67 1.20
C LYS A 80 4.06 46.92 0.76
N ASP A 81 4.17 48.03 1.49
CA ASP A 81 3.47 49.27 1.18
C ASP A 81 3.76 49.75 -0.25
N THR A 82 2.73 50.24 -0.93
CA THR A 82 2.80 50.76 -2.30
C THR A 82 3.68 52.01 -2.40
N ALA A 83 3.77 52.82 -1.35
CA ALA A 83 4.62 54.01 -1.31
C ALA A 83 6.11 53.69 -1.49
N LEU A 84 6.54 52.47 -1.11
CA LEU A 84 7.91 51.98 -1.30
C LEU A 84 8.20 51.48 -2.72
N GLN A 85 7.19 51.26 -3.55
CA GLN A 85 7.36 50.66 -4.88
C GLN A 85 7.89 51.65 -5.93
N GLY A 86 7.67 52.96 -5.72
CA GLY A 86 8.06 54.04 -6.63
C GLY A 86 9.44 54.65 -6.39
N ASN A 87 10.15 54.30 -5.30
CA ASN A 87 11.43 54.90 -4.94
C ASN A 87 12.60 53.92 -5.18
N TYR A 88 13.50 54.29 -6.10
CA TYR A 88 14.66 53.46 -6.47
C TYR A 88 15.63 53.22 -5.31
N ALA A 89 15.83 54.20 -4.41
CA ALA A 89 16.83 54.13 -3.34
C ALA A 89 16.48 53.13 -2.22
N THR A 90 15.19 52.82 -2.04
CA THR A 90 14.70 51.83 -1.05
C THR A 90 14.30 50.50 -1.67
N ARG A 91 14.21 50.42 -3.01
CA ARG A 91 13.78 49.23 -3.75
C ARG A 91 14.70 48.02 -3.52
N ASP A 92 16.01 48.22 -3.53
CA ASP A 92 16.97 47.12 -3.37
C ASP A 92 16.99 46.56 -1.95
N ASN A 93 16.95 47.44 -0.94
CA ASN A 93 16.89 47.04 0.47
C ASN A 93 15.60 46.25 0.78
N ILE A 94 14.46 46.72 0.27
CA ILE A 94 13.17 46.03 0.42
C ILE A 94 13.13 44.71 -0.36
N ARG A 95 13.75 44.63 -1.54
CA ARG A 95 13.86 43.40 -2.33
C ARG A 95 14.62 42.30 -1.58
N VAL A 96 15.74 42.64 -0.95
CA VAL A 96 16.53 41.69 -0.12
C VAL A 96 15.71 41.17 1.06
N LEU A 97 14.98 42.05 1.76
CA LEU A 97 14.14 41.66 2.89
C LEU A 97 12.96 40.75 2.49
N ARG A 98 12.37 40.96 1.31
CA ARG A 98 11.30 40.10 0.77
C ARG A 98 11.85 38.73 0.33
N ALA A 99 13.02 38.69 -0.31
CA ALA A 99 13.65 37.47 -0.80
C ALA A 99 13.98 36.47 0.33
N GLY A 100 14.45 36.95 1.50
CA GLY A 100 14.76 36.09 2.64
C GLY A 100 13.54 35.32 3.19
N HIS A 101 12.35 35.93 3.17
CA HIS A 101 11.11 35.29 3.65
C HIS A 101 10.59 34.22 2.69
N GLN A 102 10.67 34.48 1.38
CA GLN A 102 10.33 33.48 0.37
C GLN A 102 11.29 32.30 0.41
N ARG A 103 12.60 32.54 0.55
CA ARG A 103 13.61 31.49 0.69
C ARG A 103 13.37 30.60 1.91
N SER A 104 13.07 31.19 3.08
CA SER A 104 12.75 30.42 4.29
C SER A 104 11.52 29.54 4.11
N ARG A 105 10.43 30.05 3.49
CA ARG A 105 9.24 29.25 3.18
C ARG A 105 9.52 28.09 2.24
N LEU A 106 10.32 28.32 1.19
CA LEU A 106 10.71 27.28 0.25
C LEU A 106 11.56 26.19 0.93
N ILE A 107 12.48 26.57 1.82
CA ILE A 107 13.27 25.62 2.62
C ILE A 107 12.35 24.80 3.53
N THR A 108 11.43 25.44 4.26
CA THR A 108 10.48 24.71 5.12
C THR A 108 9.62 23.74 4.32
N LEU A 109 9.10 24.17 3.16
CA LEU A 109 8.33 23.30 2.28
C LEU A 109 9.17 22.12 1.77
N ALA A 110 10.41 22.38 1.34
CA ALA A 110 11.32 21.33 0.89
C ALA A 110 11.62 20.31 2.01
N VAL A 111 11.83 20.78 3.24
CA VAL A 111 12.04 19.90 4.40
C VAL A 111 10.79 19.07 4.70
N VAL A 112 9.59 19.67 4.66
CA VAL A 112 8.34 18.93 4.87
C VAL A 112 8.15 17.87 3.78
N LEU A 113 8.36 18.21 2.52
CA LEU A 113 8.28 17.25 1.41
C LEU A 113 9.33 16.13 1.55
N LEU A 114 10.55 16.46 1.95
CA LEU A 114 11.60 15.49 2.20
C LEU A 114 11.20 14.51 3.31
N LEU A 115 10.62 15.01 4.41
CA LEU A 115 10.15 14.19 5.53
C LEU A 115 8.93 13.32 5.18
N LEU A 116 8.07 13.78 4.27
CA LEU A 116 6.91 13.01 3.79
C LEU A 116 7.26 12.03 2.66
N SER A 117 8.40 12.22 1.99
CA SER A 117 8.80 11.40 0.84
C SER A 117 8.94 9.90 1.15
N PRO A 118 9.46 9.45 2.32
CA PRO A 118 9.54 8.03 2.64
C PRO A 118 8.16 7.40 2.79
N LEU A 119 7.21 8.13 3.39
CA LEU A 119 5.83 7.66 3.56
C LEU A 119 5.13 7.50 2.20
N ALA A 120 5.30 8.48 1.32
CA ALA A 120 4.78 8.41 -0.05
C ALA A 120 5.41 7.26 -0.84
N LEU A 121 6.71 7.01 -0.66
CA LEU A 121 7.43 5.92 -1.31
C LEU A 121 6.94 4.56 -0.79
N ILE A 122 6.81 4.38 0.53
CA ILE A 122 6.26 3.14 1.09
C ILE A 122 4.82 2.90 0.62
N PHE A 123 4.00 3.95 0.54
CA PHE A 123 2.63 3.83 0.03
C PHE A 123 2.60 3.41 -1.44
N THR A 124 3.41 4.07 -2.28
CA THR A 124 3.46 3.82 -3.73
C THR A 124 4.03 2.45 -4.06
N PHE A 125 5.11 2.04 -3.38
CA PHE A 125 5.82 0.79 -3.63
C PHE A 125 5.45 -0.33 -2.64
N ARG A 126 4.34 -0.17 -1.90
CA ARG A 126 3.91 -1.11 -0.85
C ARG A 126 3.94 -2.56 -1.33
N SER A 127 3.37 -2.83 -2.51
CA SER A 127 3.30 -4.20 -3.04
C SER A 127 4.67 -4.82 -3.30
N SER A 128 5.62 -4.03 -3.82
CA SER A 128 6.98 -4.48 -4.09
C SER A 128 7.76 -4.70 -2.80
N ILE A 129 7.58 -3.82 -1.81
CA ILE A 129 8.17 -3.96 -0.48
C ILE A 129 7.64 -5.23 0.20
N VAL A 130 6.32 -5.45 0.18
CA VAL A 130 5.69 -6.64 0.78
C VAL A 130 6.18 -7.93 0.11
N SER A 131 6.27 -7.95 -1.23
CA SER A 131 6.81 -9.11 -1.96
C SER A 131 8.26 -9.36 -1.57
N SER A 132 9.09 -8.31 -1.56
CA SER A 132 10.50 -8.44 -1.20
C SER A 132 10.69 -8.94 0.23
N ILE A 133 9.91 -8.44 1.21
CA ILE A 133 9.95 -8.93 2.59
C ILE A 133 9.54 -10.41 2.64
N ALA A 134 8.47 -10.79 1.92
CA ALA A 134 8.05 -12.18 1.85
C ALA A 134 9.19 -13.07 1.34
N ASP A 135 9.86 -12.67 0.26
CA ASP A 135 10.98 -13.42 -0.35
C ASP A 135 12.16 -13.63 0.60
N HIS A 136 12.35 -12.77 1.60
CA HIS A 136 13.38 -12.93 2.63
C HIS A 136 13.02 -13.92 3.73
N ILE A 137 11.74 -14.29 3.88
CA ILE A 137 11.33 -15.35 4.79
C ILE A 137 11.69 -16.69 4.15
N PRO A 138 12.47 -17.56 4.81
CA PRO A 138 12.73 -18.90 4.28
C PRO A 138 11.46 -19.75 4.17
N VAL A 139 11.32 -20.48 3.06
CA VAL A 139 10.17 -21.39 2.82
C VAL A 139 10.04 -22.49 3.88
N SER A 140 11.14 -22.88 4.52
CA SER A 140 11.12 -23.82 5.65
C SER A 140 10.28 -23.35 6.84
N TYR A 141 10.16 -22.03 7.06
CA TYR A 141 9.25 -21.51 8.09
C TYR A 141 7.79 -21.65 7.66
N GLU A 142 7.47 -21.39 6.40
CA GLU A 142 6.12 -21.61 5.86
C GLU A 142 5.73 -23.10 5.95
N GLN A 143 6.65 -24.01 5.61
CA GLN A 143 6.46 -25.46 5.76
C GLN A 143 6.14 -25.85 7.20
N LYS A 144 6.94 -25.36 8.16
CA LYS A 144 6.70 -25.64 9.59
C LYS A 144 5.35 -25.10 10.08
N VAL A 145 4.96 -23.91 9.64
CA VAL A 145 3.63 -23.35 9.94
C VAL A 145 2.53 -24.20 9.31
N GLY A 146 2.70 -24.57 8.04
CA GLY A 146 1.80 -25.44 7.29
C GLY A 146 1.57 -26.80 7.96
N ASP A 147 2.63 -27.47 8.39
CA ASP A 147 2.55 -28.78 9.05
C ASP A 147 1.75 -28.72 10.36
N ASN A 148 1.99 -27.68 11.17
CA ASN A 148 1.26 -27.47 12.42
C ASN A 148 -0.22 -27.18 12.16
N LEU A 149 -0.52 -26.33 11.17
CA LEU A 149 -1.90 -26.02 10.78
C LEU A 149 -2.61 -27.23 10.19
N PHE A 150 -1.92 -28.01 9.36
CA PHE A 150 -2.48 -29.23 8.80
C PHE A 150 -2.82 -30.23 9.91
N THR A 151 -1.95 -30.41 10.90
CA THR A 151 -2.23 -31.26 12.08
C THR A 151 -3.48 -30.80 12.82
N LEU A 152 -3.66 -29.48 13.00
CA LEU A 152 -4.86 -28.93 13.64
C LEU A 152 -6.11 -29.14 12.78
N VAL A 153 -6.05 -28.83 11.49
CA VAL A 153 -7.19 -28.89 10.56
C VAL A 153 -7.61 -30.34 10.31
N SER A 154 -6.66 -31.22 10.02
CA SER A 154 -6.90 -32.65 9.77
C SER A 154 -7.59 -33.36 10.93
N SER A 155 -7.40 -32.92 12.18
CA SER A 155 -8.10 -33.50 13.34
C SER A 155 -9.62 -33.36 13.27
N GLY A 156 -10.13 -32.38 12.51
CA GLY A 156 -11.55 -32.10 12.32
C GLY A 156 -12.19 -32.80 11.12
N TYR A 157 -11.41 -33.47 10.26
CA TYR A 157 -11.90 -34.06 9.02
C TYR A 157 -11.46 -35.51 8.83
N LYS A 158 -12.30 -36.32 8.19
CA LYS A 158 -11.95 -37.68 7.77
C LYS A 158 -11.10 -37.61 6.49
N ILE A 159 -9.80 -37.86 6.59
CA ILE A 159 -8.90 -37.98 5.43
C ILE A 159 -9.21 -39.30 4.68
N ILE A 160 -9.18 -39.25 3.35
CA ILE A 160 -9.34 -40.42 2.49
C ILE A 160 -7.97 -41.05 2.26
N GLU A 161 -7.72 -42.20 2.88
CA GLU A 161 -6.41 -42.86 2.90
C GLU A 161 -6.21 -43.93 1.79
N ASP A 162 -7.17 -44.10 0.88
CA ASP A 162 -7.07 -45.09 -0.21
C ASP A 162 -5.87 -44.80 -1.12
N THR A 163 -4.86 -45.66 -1.06
CA THR A 163 -3.60 -45.53 -1.81
C THR A 163 -3.81 -45.45 -3.32
N THR A 164 -4.75 -46.23 -3.86
CA THR A 164 -4.99 -46.29 -5.31
C THR A 164 -5.62 -44.99 -5.79
N LEU A 165 -6.64 -44.53 -5.05
CA LEU A 165 -7.35 -43.29 -5.33
C LEU A 165 -6.41 -42.08 -5.20
N ASN A 166 -5.61 -42.02 -4.13
CA ASN A 166 -4.60 -40.99 -3.93
C ASN A 166 -3.54 -41.01 -5.04
N GLN A 167 -3.10 -42.17 -5.50
CA GLN A 167 -2.16 -42.27 -6.61
C GLN A 167 -2.74 -41.73 -7.92
N HIS A 168 -3.99 -42.07 -8.24
CA HIS A 168 -4.67 -41.52 -9.41
C HIS A 168 -4.80 -40.00 -9.34
N PHE A 169 -5.18 -39.48 -8.17
CA PHE A 169 -5.28 -38.05 -7.93
C PHE A 169 -3.92 -37.36 -8.10
N ASN A 170 -2.86 -37.88 -7.48
CA ASN A 170 -1.52 -37.32 -7.57
C ASN A 170 -0.99 -37.34 -9.01
N ASN A 171 -1.25 -38.40 -9.77
CA ASN A 171 -0.86 -38.47 -11.18
C ASN A 171 -1.56 -37.40 -12.03
N MET A 172 -2.82 -37.08 -11.72
CA MET A 172 -3.59 -36.04 -12.41
C MET A 172 -3.03 -34.63 -12.14
N VAL A 173 -2.52 -34.38 -10.93
CA VAL A 173 -2.00 -33.06 -10.51
C VAL A 173 -0.50 -32.88 -10.80
N ALA A 174 0.26 -33.97 -10.90
CA ALA A 174 1.71 -33.94 -11.12
C ALA A 174 2.17 -33.05 -12.30
N PRO A 175 1.47 -32.98 -13.45
CA PRO A 175 1.84 -32.06 -14.54
C PRO A 175 1.87 -30.59 -14.12
N LEU A 176 0.98 -30.16 -13.23
CA LEU A 176 0.90 -28.78 -12.72
C LEU A 176 2.09 -28.47 -11.81
N VAL A 177 2.37 -29.37 -10.85
CA VAL A 177 3.48 -29.22 -9.91
C VAL A 177 4.82 -29.14 -10.65
N LYS A 178 4.98 -29.89 -11.75
CA LYS A 178 6.19 -29.82 -12.58
C LYS A 178 6.43 -28.46 -13.25
N GLN A 179 5.40 -27.62 -13.41
CA GLN A 179 5.55 -26.26 -13.96
C GLN A 179 5.93 -25.22 -12.90
N VAL A 180 5.88 -25.58 -11.63
CA VAL A 180 6.34 -24.70 -10.56
C VAL A 180 7.86 -24.58 -10.66
N SER A 181 8.34 -23.41 -11.09
CA SER A 181 9.77 -23.15 -11.29
C SER A 181 10.57 -23.12 -9.98
N ASP A 182 9.88 -22.93 -8.86
CA ASP A 182 10.48 -22.90 -7.53
C ASP A 182 10.53 -24.31 -6.93
N THR A 183 11.74 -24.85 -6.79
CA THR A 183 11.98 -26.18 -6.23
C THR A 183 11.94 -26.22 -4.70
N THR A 184 11.82 -25.07 -4.03
CA THR A 184 11.79 -24.99 -2.56
C THR A 184 10.40 -25.29 -1.98
N HIS A 185 9.34 -25.11 -2.77
CA HIS A 185 7.99 -25.50 -2.40
C HIS A 185 7.76 -26.97 -2.74
N HIS A 186 7.28 -27.73 -1.75
CA HIS A 186 6.85 -29.12 -1.92
C HIS A 186 5.34 -29.17 -1.75
N PHE A 187 4.65 -29.88 -2.63
CA PHE A 187 3.20 -29.97 -2.61
C PHE A 187 2.74 -31.35 -2.18
N ASP A 188 1.92 -31.39 -1.13
CA ASP A 188 1.24 -32.59 -0.67
C ASP A 188 -0.26 -32.37 -0.79
N PHE A 189 -0.95 -33.31 -1.46
CA PHE A 189 -2.38 -33.22 -1.69
C PHE A 189 -3.14 -34.19 -0.80
N TYR A 190 -4.21 -33.71 -0.17
CA TYR A 190 -5.05 -34.49 0.73
C TYR A 190 -6.50 -34.37 0.33
N MET A 191 -7.16 -35.51 0.13
CA MET A 191 -8.61 -35.54 -0.04
C MET A 191 -9.29 -35.79 1.30
N ILE A 192 -10.35 -35.02 1.59
CA ILE A 192 -11.16 -35.18 2.80
C ILE A 192 -12.62 -35.50 2.46
N SER A 193 -13.25 -36.31 3.31
CA SER A 193 -14.69 -36.61 3.24
C SER A 193 -15.48 -35.41 3.75
N ASP A 194 -15.69 -34.45 2.85
CA ASP A 194 -16.52 -33.27 3.03
C ASP A 194 -17.30 -33.05 1.72
N THR A 195 -18.62 -32.90 1.83
CA THR A 195 -19.54 -32.77 0.68
C THR A 195 -19.60 -31.36 0.12
N THR A 196 -19.02 -30.37 0.81
CA THR A 196 -18.95 -28.99 0.35
C THR A 196 -17.98 -28.86 -0.83
N VAL A 197 -18.29 -27.99 -1.79
CA VAL A 197 -17.39 -27.67 -2.91
C VAL A 197 -16.32 -26.71 -2.41
N ASN A 198 -15.13 -27.23 -2.11
CA ASN A 198 -13.99 -26.44 -1.68
C ASN A 198 -12.64 -27.13 -1.95
N ALA A 199 -11.60 -26.31 -2.05
CA ALA A 199 -10.21 -26.69 -1.86
C ALA A 199 -9.49 -25.49 -1.22
N PHE A 200 -8.38 -25.74 -0.54
CA PHE A 200 -7.55 -24.67 0.01
C PHE A 200 -6.10 -25.13 0.15
N ALA A 201 -5.17 -24.20 -0.02
CA ALA A 201 -3.76 -24.43 0.28
C ALA A 201 -3.32 -23.76 1.59
N LEU A 202 -2.59 -24.52 2.40
CA LEU A 202 -1.90 -24.01 3.58
C LEU A 202 -0.48 -23.55 3.21
N PRO A 203 0.15 -22.70 4.06
CA PRO A 203 1.56 -22.37 3.94
C PRO A 203 2.44 -23.60 3.70
N GLY A 204 3.47 -23.46 2.87
CA GLY A 204 4.42 -24.54 2.62
C GLY A 204 3.92 -25.67 1.72
N GLY A 205 2.71 -25.59 1.16
CA GLY A 205 2.28 -26.43 0.04
C GLY A 205 1.37 -27.62 0.39
N LYS A 206 0.80 -27.68 1.59
CA LYS A 206 -0.26 -28.65 1.90
C LYS A 206 -1.57 -28.20 1.25
N VAL A 207 -2.09 -28.95 0.28
CA VAL A 207 -3.33 -28.64 -0.43
C VAL A 207 -4.40 -29.64 -0.02
N VAL A 208 -5.52 -29.13 0.51
CA VAL A 208 -6.66 -29.94 0.96
C VAL A 208 -7.81 -29.78 -0.01
N VAL A 209 -8.43 -30.91 -0.37
CA VAL A 209 -9.45 -30.99 -1.40
C VAL A 209 -10.67 -31.71 -0.84
N ASN A 210 -11.82 -31.04 -0.87
CA ASN A 210 -13.05 -31.65 -0.40
C ASN A 210 -13.59 -32.61 -1.44
N SER A 211 -14.09 -33.77 -1.00
CA SER A 211 -14.73 -34.73 -1.91
C SER A 211 -15.86 -34.12 -2.74
N GLY A 212 -16.59 -33.15 -2.18
CA GLY A 212 -17.64 -32.40 -2.87
C GLY A 212 -17.15 -31.69 -4.13
N LEU A 213 -15.94 -31.12 -4.12
CA LEU A 213 -15.35 -30.51 -5.32
C LEU A 213 -15.22 -31.54 -6.44
N ILE A 214 -14.69 -32.72 -6.12
CA ILE A 214 -14.45 -33.79 -7.10
C ILE A 214 -15.77 -34.35 -7.62
N LEU A 215 -16.74 -34.60 -6.73
CA LEU A 215 -18.05 -35.18 -7.07
C LEU A 215 -18.95 -34.22 -7.87
N LYS A 216 -18.69 -32.92 -7.85
CA LYS A 216 -19.46 -31.89 -8.58
C LYS A 216 -18.76 -31.36 -9.84
N SER A 217 -17.53 -31.83 -10.10
CA SER A 217 -16.79 -31.49 -11.31
C SER A 217 -17.20 -32.41 -12.46
N ASP A 218 -17.37 -31.84 -13.66
CA ASP A 218 -17.79 -32.60 -14.85
C ASP A 218 -16.59 -33.16 -15.64
N GLN A 219 -15.41 -32.57 -15.44
CA GLN A 219 -14.18 -32.92 -16.14
C GLN A 219 -12.96 -32.65 -15.27
N TRP A 220 -11.86 -33.36 -15.54
CA TRP A 220 -10.62 -33.20 -14.79
C TRP A 220 -10.05 -31.79 -14.83
N SER A 221 -10.22 -31.07 -15.94
CA SER A 221 -9.67 -29.73 -16.06
C SER A 221 -10.36 -28.69 -15.16
N GLU A 222 -11.58 -28.93 -14.68
CA GLU A 222 -12.20 -28.10 -13.63
C GLU A 222 -11.45 -28.25 -12.31
N ILE A 223 -11.15 -29.48 -11.91
CA ILE A 223 -10.38 -29.79 -10.70
C ILE A 223 -8.95 -29.26 -10.84
N GLN A 224 -8.29 -29.52 -11.97
CA GLN A 224 -6.95 -29.00 -12.25
C GLN A 224 -6.92 -27.48 -12.23
N GLY A 225 -7.97 -26.82 -12.73
CA GLY A 225 -8.11 -25.38 -12.68
C GLY A 225 -8.12 -24.83 -11.25
N VAL A 226 -8.93 -25.43 -10.38
CA VAL A 226 -8.96 -25.07 -8.95
C VAL A 226 -7.61 -25.33 -8.29
N LEU A 227 -6.99 -26.49 -8.53
CA LEU A 227 -5.70 -26.81 -7.90
C LEU A 227 -4.56 -25.94 -8.42
N ALA A 228 -4.55 -25.57 -9.71
CA ALA A 228 -3.60 -24.61 -10.25
C ALA A 228 -3.72 -23.24 -9.58
N HIS A 229 -4.96 -22.82 -9.24
CA HIS A 229 -5.23 -21.62 -8.46
C HIS A 229 -4.67 -21.71 -7.03
N GLU A 230 -4.92 -22.83 -6.33
CA GLU A 230 -4.37 -23.06 -4.99
C GLU A 230 -2.83 -23.13 -4.98
N ILE A 231 -2.23 -23.77 -5.98
CA ILE A 231 -0.76 -23.80 -6.18
C ILE A 231 -0.23 -22.38 -6.42
N ALA A 232 -0.93 -21.57 -7.21
CA ALA A 232 -0.56 -20.18 -7.45
C ALA A 232 -0.56 -19.35 -6.16
N HIS A 233 -1.54 -19.55 -5.27
CA HIS A 233 -1.56 -18.90 -3.97
C HIS A 233 -0.34 -19.20 -3.10
N VAL A 234 0.12 -20.46 -3.11
CA VAL A 234 1.32 -20.89 -2.37
C VAL A 234 2.58 -20.28 -2.99
N THR A 235 2.77 -20.47 -4.29
CA THR A 235 3.99 -20.02 -4.99
C THR A 235 4.13 -18.50 -5.06
N LEU A 236 3.01 -17.76 -5.05
CA LEU A 236 2.98 -16.30 -4.94
C LEU A 236 3.01 -15.81 -3.48
N ARG A 237 3.10 -16.73 -2.52
CA ARG A 237 3.22 -16.49 -1.08
C ARG A 237 2.14 -15.55 -0.55
N HIS A 238 0.91 -15.71 -1.03
CA HIS A 238 -0.21 -14.84 -0.67
C HIS A 238 -0.53 -14.86 0.82
N HIS A 239 -0.31 -15.98 1.51
CA HIS A 239 -0.47 -16.08 2.96
C HIS A 239 0.54 -15.20 3.73
N VAL A 240 1.82 -15.22 3.35
CA VAL A 240 2.85 -14.34 3.93
C VAL A 240 2.58 -12.88 3.61
N ARG A 241 2.36 -12.58 2.32
CA ARG A 241 2.09 -11.21 1.85
C ARG A 241 0.81 -10.66 2.49
N GLY A 242 -0.20 -11.49 2.71
CA GLY A 242 -1.44 -11.16 3.41
C GLY A 242 -1.21 -10.75 4.86
N VAL A 243 -0.46 -11.55 5.61
CA VAL A 243 -0.07 -11.22 7.00
C VAL A 243 0.71 -9.91 7.07
N ILE A 244 1.73 -9.74 6.22
CA ILE A 244 2.51 -8.50 6.16
C ILE A 244 1.60 -7.31 5.85
N ASN A 245 0.65 -7.47 4.92
CA ASN A 245 -0.29 -6.43 4.56
C ASN A 245 -1.23 -6.04 5.71
N GLN A 246 -1.68 -7.00 6.52
CA GLN A 246 -2.60 -6.72 7.62
C GLN A 246 -1.93 -6.00 8.80
N GLN A 247 -0.66 -6.30 9.07
CA GLN A 247 0.09 -5.69 10.18
C GLN A 247 0.46 -4.21 9.95
N GLY A 248 0.31 -3.73 8.70
CA GLY A 248 0.40 -2.32 8.38
C GLY A 248 1.83 -1.74 8.39
N LEU A 249 1.90 -0.41 8.40
CA LEU A 249 3.14 0.32 8.14
C LEU A 249 4.24 0.08 9.19
N PHE A 250 3.86 -0.03 10.47
CA PHE A 250 4.83 -0.25 11.55
C PHE A 250 5.58 -1.57 11.37
N PHE A 251 4.85 -2.63 11.02
CA PHE A 251 5.42 -3.96 10.79
C PHE A 251 6.35 -3.99 9.57
N LEU A 252 5.97 -3.30 8.49
CA LEU A 252 6.82 -3.13 7.31
C LEU A 252 8.16 -2.46 7.67
N ILE A 253 8.13 -1.40 8.48
CA ILE A 253 9.34 -0.69 8.92
C ILE A 253 10.21 -1.61 9.80
N SER A 254 9.61 -2.33 10.75
CA SER A 254 10.31 -3.27 11.63
C SER A 254 10.98 -4.41 10.84
N ALA A 255 10.31 -4.95 9.83
CA ALA A 255 10.88 -5.97 8.94
C ALA A 255 12.10 -5.42 8.18
N LEU A 256 12.04 -4.19 7.66
CA LEU A 256 13.15 -3.55 6.93
C LEU A 256 14.40 -3.32 7.80
N VAL A 257 14.27 -3.21 9.13
CA VAL A 257 15.40 -3.04 10.06
C VAL A 257 15.86 -4.35 10.71
N GLY A 258 15.34 -5.50 10.28
CA GLY A 258 15.83 -6.82 10.71
C GLY A 258 14.92 -7.60 11.66
N GLY A 259 13.68 -7.15 11.91
CA GLY A 259 12.71 -7.79 12.82
C GLY A 259 12.07 -9.09 12.30
N TYR A 260 12.81 -9.94 11.59
CA TYR A 260 12.25 -11.12 10.90
C TYR A 260 11.77 -12.22 11.86
N SER A 261 12.36 -12.34 13.06
CA SER A 261 11.95 -13.33 14.07
C SER A 261 10.51 -13.13 14.55
N ASP A 262 10.12 -11.87 14.75
CA ASP A 262 8.78 -11.50 15.21
C ASP A 262 7.73 -11.78 14.13
N MET A 263 8.15 -11.73 12.85
CA MET A 263 7.29 -12.02 11.72
C MET A 263 6.97 -13.51 11.59
N VAL A 264 7.94 -14.39 11.84
CA VAL A 264 7.71 -15.84 11.90
C VAL A 264 6.75 -16.19 13.04
N ALA A 265 6.93 -15.60 14.23
CA ALA A 265 6.02 -15.80 15.35
C ALA A 265 4.61 -15.28 15.03
N THR A 266 4.52 -14.14 14.36
CA THR A 266 3.24 -13.55 13.92
C THR A 266 2.52 -14.47 12.94
N LEU A 267 3.21 -14.99 11.92
CA LEU A 267 2.66 -15.94 10.94
C LEU A 267 2.08 -17.19 11.62
N ALA A 268 2.78 -17.76 12.59
CA ALA A 268 2.30 -18.90 13.36
C ALA A 268 1.05 -18.56 14.20
N GLY A 269 0.97 -17.34 14.74
CA GLY A 269 -0.15 -16.88 15.55
C GLY A 269 -1.47 -16.69 14.78
N TYR A 270 -1.44 -16.60 13.45
CA TYR A 270 -2.64 -16.42 12.64
C TYR A 270 -3.50 -17.68 12.51
N GLY A 271 -2.94 -18.87 12.73
CA GLY A 271 -3.74 -20.08 12.81
C GLY A 271 -4.58 -20.33 11.54
N SER A 272 -5.85 -20.66 11.77
CA SER A 272 -6.88 -20.84 10.74
C SER A 272 -7.32 -19.55 10.03
N HIS A 273 -6.91 -18.37 10.49
CA HIS A 273 -7.25 -17.10 9.83
C HIS A 273 -6.41 -16.80 8.60
N LEU A 274 -5.35 -17.56 8.32
CA LEU A 274 -4.51 -17.34 7.14
C LEU A 274 -5.28 -17.39 5.82
N GLU A 275 -6.29 -18.28 5.72
CA GLU A 275 -7.21 -18.36 4.56
C GLU A 275 -7.78 -16.97 4.26
N SER A 276 -8.30 -16.26 5.29
CA SER A 276 -8.91 -14.93 5.14
C SER A 276 -7.97 -13.83 4.66
N LEU A 277 -6.66 -14.00 4.86
CA LEU A 277 -5.65 -13.01 4.49
C LEU A 277 -5.21 -13.14 3.04
N MET A 278 -5.53 -14.26 2.42
CA MET A 278 -5.31 -14.49 1.00
C MET A 278 -6.38 -13.78 0.15
N TYR A 279 -7.49 -13.35 0.77
CA TYR A 279 -8.62 -12.72 0.08
C TYR A 279 -8.36 -11.23 -0.16
N SER A 280 -7.62 -10.94 -1.23
CA SER A 280 -7.65 -9.62 -1.84
C SER A 280 -7.94 -9.77 -3.33
N ARG A 281 -8.74 -8.86 -3.91
CA ARG A 281 -9.00 -8.87 -5.35
C ARG A 281 -7.71 -8.98 -6.17
N LYS A 282 -6.65 -8.30 -5.72
CA LYS A 282 -5.33 -8.35 -6.36
C LYS A 282 -4.71 -9.77 -6.32
N PHE A 283 -4.74 -10.44 -5.16
CA PHE A 283 -4.22 -11.80 -5.02
C PHE A 283 -5.01 -12.80 -5.87
N GLU A 284 -6.34 -12.66 -5.94
CA GLU A 284 -7.18 -13.50 -6.81
C GLU A 284 -6.78 -13.35 -8.29
N PHE A 285 -6.61 -12.11 -8.77
CA PHE A 285 -6.14 -11.88 -10.15
C PHE A 285 -4.72 -12.42 -10.38
N GLU A 286 -3.80 -12.25 -9.43
CA GLU A 286 -2.44 -12.81 -9.53
C GLU A 286 -2.48 -14.34 -9.59
N ALA A 287 -3.29 -14.98 -8.74
CA ALA A 287 -3.47 -16.42 -8.68
C ALA A 287 -4.12 -16.98 -9.95
N ASP A 288 -5.21 -16.38 -10.44
CA ASP A 288 -5.86 -16.74 -11.71
C ASP A 288 -4.88 -16.71 -12.88
N ASN A 289 -4.14 -15.62 -12.97
CA ASN A 289 -3.17 -15.38 -14.03
C ASN A 289 -2.07 -16.44 -14.03
N ARG A 290 -1.53 -16.75 -12.85
CA ARG A 290 -0.48 -17.75 -12.69
C ARG A 290 -1.02 -19.17 -12.87
N ALA A 291 -2.25 -19.45 -12.45
CA ALA A 291 -2.92 -20.74 -12.65
C ALA A 291 -3.08 -21.04 -14.15
N VAL A 292 -3.49 -20.05 -14.94
CA VAL A 292 -3.54 -20.18 -16.41
C VAL A 292 -2.16 -20.51 -16.97
N ASP A 293 -1.09 -19.86 -16.51
CA ASP A 293 0.27 -20.18 -16.95
C ASP A 293 0.63 -21.64 -16.63
N TYR A 294 0.33 -22.12 -15.42
CA TYR A 294 0.58 -23.51 -15.03
C TYR A 294 -0.20 -24.51 -15.86
N LEU A 295 -1.48 -24.25 -16.11
CA LEU A 295 -2.34 -25.12 -16.92
C LEU A 295 -1.84 -25.20 -18.36
N GLN A 296 -1.55 -24.05 -18.97
CA GLN A 296 -1.06 -23.96 -20.34
C GLN A 296 0.29 -24.66 -20.50
N GLN A 297 1.26 -24.38 -19.61
CA GLN A 297 2.57 -25.02 -19.65
C GLN A 297 2.49 -26.53 -19.39
N ALA A 298 1.54 -26.97 -18.57
CA ALA A 298 1.27 -28.38 -18.34
C ALA A 298 0.52 -29.05 -19.51
N GLY A 299 -0.01 -28.29 -20.48
CA GLY A 299 -0.87 -28.78 -21.56
C GLY A 299 -2.26 -29.24 -21.09
N VAL A 300 -2.73 -28.67 -19.98
CA VAL A 300 -4.07 -28.88 -19.43
C VAL A 300 -5.02 -27.80 -19.98
N ASP A 301 -6.26 -28.19 -20.29
CA ASP A 301 -7.28 -27.25 -20.78
C ASP A 301 -7.66 -26.20 -19.71
N ALA A 302 -7.14 -24.98 -19.88
CA ALA A 302 -7.42 -23.87 -18.98
C ALA A 302 -8.90 -23.41 -19.00
N ASN A 303 -9.71 -23.80 -19.99
CA ASN A 303 -11.14 -23.51 -20.00
C ASN A 303 -11.89 -24.19 -18.83
N GLY A 304 -11.31 -25.22 -18.21
CA GLY A 304 -11.83 -25.82 -16.99
C GLY A 304 -12.01 -24.81 -15.85
N MET A 305 -11.13 -23.81 -15.71
CA MET A 305 -11.29 -22.73 -14.73
C MET A 305 -12.54 -21.89 -15.00
N ILE A 306 -12.76 -21.52 -16.27
CA ILE A 306 -13.93 -20.73 -16.68
C ILE A 306 -15.20 -21.54 -16.45
N SER A 307 -15.23 -22.81 -16.88
CA SER A 307 -16.36 -23.72 -16.69
C SER A 307 -16.74 -23.82 -15.21
N PHE A 308 -15.75 -24.03 -14.35
CA PHE A 308 -15.95 -24.12 -12.92
C PHE A 308 -16.49 -22.82 -12.33
N PHE A 309 -15.93 -21.65 -12.69
CA PHE A 309 -16.40 -20.35 -12.20
C PHE A 309 -17.85 -20.05 -12.64
N GLU A 310 -18.17 -20.33 -13.90
CA GLU A 310 -19.54 -20.16 -14.42
C GLU A 310 -20.53 -21.11 -13.74
N LYS A 311 -20.09 -22.34 -13.38
CA LYS A 311 -20.90 -23.29 -12.61
C LYS A 311 -21.18 -22.76 -11.20
N LEU A 312 -20.18 -22.21 -10.52
CA LEU A 312 -20.36 -21.56 -9.22
C LEU A 312 -21.33 -20.37 -9.28
N GLN A 313 -21.24 -19.53 -10.33
CA GLN A 313 -22.17 -18.40 -10.51
C GLN A 313 -23.63 -18.85 -10.75
N LYS A 314 -23.82 -20.02 -11.34
CA LYS A 314 -25.15 -20.60 -11.63
C LYS A 314 -25.73 -21.37 -10.44
N ALA A 315 -24.95 -21.68 -9.41
CA ALA A 315 -25.43 -22.36 -8.21
C ALA A 315 -26.50 -21.50 -7.51
N HIS A 316 -27.62 -22.13 -7.10
CA HIS A 316 -28.76 -21.39 -6.57
C HIS A 316 -28.50 -20.91 -5.12
N PRO A 317 -29.15 -19.83 -4.65
CA PRO A 317 -29.02 -19.37 -3.26
C PRO A 317 -29.32 -20.44 -2.20
N GLU A 318 -30.20 -21.40 -2.52
CA GLU A 318 -30.55 -22.53 -1.66
C GLU A 318 -29.38 -23.52 -1.49
N ASP A 319 -28.57 -23.68 -2.54
CA ASP A 319 -27.30 -24.42 -2.52
C ASP A 319 -26.24 -23.67 -1.67
N ILE A 320 -26.29 -22.34 -1.59
CA ILE A 320 -25.33 -21.56 -0.80
C ILE A 320 -25.64 -21.65 0.71
N THR A 321 -26.92 -21.68 1.09
CA THR A 321 -27.36 -21.74 2.51
C THR A 321 -27.14 -23.08 3.21
N SER A 322 -26.96 -24.18 2.47
CA SER A 322 -26.63 -25.51 3.02
C SER A 322 -25.12 -25.73 3.23
N GLY A 323 -24.30 -24.70 2.97
CA GLY A 323 -22.84 -24.80 2.98
C GLY A 323 -22.24 -25.32 1.68
N PHE A 324 -23.01 -25.38 0.58
CA PHE A 324 -22.63 -26.20 -0.58
C PHE A 324 -21.54 -25.61 -1.49
N THR A 325 -21.15 -24.34 -1.31
CA THR A 325 -19.93 -23.76 -1.94
C THR A 325 -19.14 -22.85 -0.99
N LYS A 326 -18.35 -23.43 -0.08
CA LYS A 326 -17.41 -22.65 0.76
C LYS A 326 -16.42 -21.84 -0.08
N ILE A 327 -16.07 -22.35 -1.27
CA ILE A 327 -15.18 -21.68 -2.22
C ILE A 327 -15.67 -20.31 -2.69
N MET A 328 -16.99 -20.04 -2.71
CA MET A 328 -17.51 -18.72 -3.11
C MET A 328 -17.34 -17.65 -2.02
N SER A 329 -17.32 -18.07 -0.76
CA SER A 329 -17.07 -17.18 0.38
C SER A 329 -15.59 -16.80 0.49
N THR A 330 -14.71 -17.68 0.03
CA THR A 330 -13.26 -17.54 0.11
C THR A 330 -12.69 -16.93 -1.18
N HIS A 331 -13.09 -17.46 -2.33
CA HIS A 331 -12.64 -17.06 -3.67
C HIS A 331 -13.83 -16.69 -4.57
N PRO A 332 -14.45 -15.50 -4.38
CA PRO A 332 -15.64 -15.13 -5.15
C PRO A 332 -15.34 -15.04 -6.67
N PRO A 333 -16.08 -15.80 -7.51
CA PRO A 333 -15.89 -15.77 -8.97
C PRO A 333 -16.61 -14.56 -9.56
N THR A 334 -15.94 -13.41 -9.63
CA THR A 334 -16.51 -12.18 -10.19
C THR A 334 -16.51 -12.21 -11.72
N GLY A 335 -17.42 -11.47 -12.36
CA GLY A 335 -17.44 -11.32 -13.82
C GLY A 335 -16.11 -10.80 -14.37
N GLU A 336 -15.49 -9.83 -13.69
CA GLU A 336 -14.19 -9.26 -14.06
C GLU A 336 -13.07 -10.32 -14.12
N ARG A 337 -13.05 -11.27 -13.18
CA ARG A 337 -12.09 -12.39 -13.19
C ARG A 337 -12.34 -13.33 -14.36
N ILE A 338 -13.61 -13.67 -14.63
CA ILE A 338 -13.98 -14.53 -15.77
C ILE A 338 -13.58 -13.87 -17.10
N ASP A 339 -13.82 -12.56 -17.26
CA ASP A 339 -13.46 -11.83 -18.47
C ASP A 339 -11.94 -11.76 -18.67
N ASN A 340 -11.18 -11.60 -17.58
CA ASN A 340 -9.72 -11.68 -17.61
C ASN A 340 -9.23 -13.08 -18.03
N LEU A 341 -9.80 -14.15 -17.45
CA LEU A 341 -9.49 -15.53 -17.81
C LEU A 341 -9.78 -15.80 -19.29
N LYS A 342 -10.97 -15.41 -19.79
CA LYS A 342 -11.36 -15.56 -21.20
C LYS A 342 -10.37 -14.86 -22.13
N SER A 343 -9.97 -13.65 -21.80
CA SER A 343 -9.01 -12.86 -22.59
C SER A 343 -7.63 -13.53 -22.64
N ARG A 344 -7.15 -14.06 -21.52
CA ARG A 344 -5.83 -14.71 -21.42
C ARG A 344 -5.78 -16.07 -22.09
N ILE A 345 -6.85 -16.86 -21.98
CA ILE A 345 -6.93 -18.20 -22.56
C ILE A 345 -7.04 -18.14 -24.08
N GLN A 346 -7.78 -17.18 -24.65
CA GLN A 346 -7.88 -17.00 -26.11
C GLN A 346 -6.52 -16.76 -26.79
N ALA A 347 -5.55 -16.18 -26.08
CA ALA A 347 -4.22 -15.91 -26.62
C ALA A 347 -3.35 -17.18 -26.77
N TYR A 348 -3.83 -18.35 -26.34
CA TYR A 348 -3.06 -19.60 -26.28
C TYR A 348 -3.79 -20.77 -26.95
N THR A 349 -3.05 -21.55 -27.75
CA THR A 349 -3.54 -22.80 -28.34
C THR A 349 -3.00 -23.99 -27.52
N PRO A 350 -3.86 -24.83 -26.93
CA PRO A 350 -3.41 -25.93 -26.07
C PRO A 350 -2.51 -26.94 -26.80
N ALA A 351 -1.40 -27.32 -26.15
CA ALA A 351 -0.77 -28.61 -26.43
C ALA A 351 -1.64 -29.71 -25.79
N SER A 352 -2.08 -30.71 -26.57
CA SER A 352 -2.92 -31.78 -26.05
C SER A 352 -2.13 -32.72 -25.14
N GLN A 353 -2.30 -32.62 -23.83
CA GLN A 353 -1.96 -33.76 -22.96
C GLN A 353 -3.00 -34.88 -23.12
N PRO A 354 -2.60 -36.14 -22.95
CA PRO A 354 -3.55 -37.23 -22.78
C PRO A 354 -4.38 -36.96 -21.51
N GLU A 355 -5.68 -37.25 -21.56
CA GLU A 355 -6.52 -37.25 -20.37
C GLU A 355 -5.93 -38.18 -19.29
N PRO A 356 -6.21 -37.93 -17.99
CA PRO A 356 -5.81 -38.85 -16.93
C PRO A 356 -6.26 -40.29 -17.23
N ALA A 357 -5.44 -41.27 -16.83
CA ALA A 357 -5.66 -42.68 -17.16
C ALA A 357 -6.99 -43.26 -16.68
N ILE A 358 -7.62 -42.63 -15.68
CA ILE A 358 -8.98 -42.91 -15.22
C ILE A 358 -9.86 -41.71 -15.56
N ASP A 359 -11.00 -41.96 -16.20
CA ASP A 359 -11.98 -40.92 -16.45
C ASP A 359 -12.60 -40.42 -15.13
N ILE A 360 -13.10 -39.18 -15.14
CA ILE A 360 -13.60 -38.53 -13.93
C ILE A 360 -14.77 -39.30 -13.28
N LYS A 361 -15.65 -39.95 -14.06
CA LYS A 361 -16.81 -40.67 -13.52
C LYS A 361 -16.38 -41.94 -12.81
N SER A 362 -15.45 -42.69 -13.39
CA SER A 362 -14.86 -43.87 -12.73
C SER A 362 -14.16 -43.48 -11.43
N PHE A 363 -13.41 -42.36 -11.43
CA PHE A 363 -12.80 -41.84 -10.20
C PHE A 363 -13.83 -41.45 -9.14
N GLN A 364 -14.90 -40.75 -9.53
CA GLN A 364 -16.00 -40.38 -8.64
C GLN A 364 -16.69 -41.61 -8.02
N GLN A 365 -16.87 -42.68 -8.79
CA GLN A 365 -17.44 -43.94 -8.26
C GLN A 365 -16.53 -44.61 -7.22
N LEU A 366 -15.22 -44.58 -7.43
CA LEU A 366 -14.26 -45.07 -6.43
C LEU A 366 -14.27 -44.18 -5.18
N LEU A 367 -14.32 -42.86 -5.37
CA LEU A 367 -14.37 -41.89 -4.28
C LEU A 367 -15.63 -42.08 -3.42
N GLN A 368 -16.80 -42.25 -4.03
CA GLN A 368 -18.06 -42.46 -3.32
C GLN A 368 -18.04 -43.68 -2.40
N LYS A 369 -17.23 -44.71 -2.70
CA LYS A 369 -17.08 -45.89 -1.83
C LYS A 369 -16.29 -45.62 -0.55
N GLN A 370 -15.54 -44.51 -0.50
CA GLN A 370 -14.69 -44.13 0.62
C GLN A 370 -15.36 -43.13 1.57
N LEU A 371 -16.41 -42.45 1.11
CA LEU A 371 -17.19 -41.48 1.89
C LEU A 371 -18.07 -42.23 2.89
#